data_AF-A0A830EBK1-F1
#
_entry.id   AF-A0A830EBK1-F1
#
_cell.length_a   1.000
_cell.length_b   1.000
_cell.length_c   1.000
_cell.angle_alpha   90.00
_cell.angle_beta   90.00
_cell.angle_gamma   90.00
#
_symmetry.space_group_name_H-M   'P 1'
#
loop_
_entity.id
_entity.type
_entity.pdbx_description
1 polymer ?
#
loop_
_entity_poly.entity_id
_entity_poly.type
_entity_poly.pdbx_seq_one_letter_code
_entity_poly.pdbx_strand_id
1 'polypeptide(L)'
;MTRVCLLGAGDTDVQYELLSRETAREALATYKRHAPFENSLAVDTVSLGAAVSLCNDLNWYLVRFVDRALIRDPSVSETEWLTRDLATAIRDGDVDPEATGDRLAVYGVDGDRLVEPMYVTRRPDGTVPDYDLRAVEETVTVRVTGPEFDAG
;
A
#
# COMPACT_ATOMS: atom_id res chain seq x y z
N MET A 1 7.93 -11.01 -7.07
CA MET A 1 6.67 -11.34 -6.38
C MET A 1 5.97 -10.04 -6.05
N THR A 2 4.65 -10.03 -6.13
CA THR A 2 3.83 -8.87 -5.79
C THR A 2 3.57 -8.89 -4.29
N ARG A 3 3.78 -7.78 -3.59
CA ARG A 3 3.56 -7.71 -2.14
C ARG A 3 2.32 -6.90 -1.84
N VAL A 4 1.44 -7.46 -1.01
CA VAL A 4 0.34 -6.72 -0.36
C VAL A 4 0.77 -6.39 1.06
N CYS A 5 0.61 -5.15 1.49
CA CYS A 5 0.85 -4.69 2.85
C CYS A 5 -0.39 -3.97 3.39
N LEU A 6 -0.93 -4.48 4.49
CA LEU A 6 -2.12 -3.96 5.15
C LEU A 6 -1.67 -3.21 6.41
N LEU A 7 -1.83 -1.88 6.41
CA LEU A 7 -1.47 -1.00 7.54
C LEU A 7 -2.68 -0.85 8.46
N GLY A 8 -2.50 -1.11 9.75
CA GLY A 8 -3.56 -1.01 10.75
C GLY A 8 -4.06 0.41 10.98
N ALA A 9 -5.34 0.53 11.34
CA ALA A 9 -5.97 1.81 11.63
C ALA A 9 -5.80 2.22 13.10
N GLY A 10 -5.20 3.40 13.33
CA GLY A 10 -5.02 3.95 14.68
C GLY A 10 -4.28 2.98 15.61
N ASP A 11 -4.83 2.76 16.80
CA ASP A 11 -4.26 1.86 17.82
C ASP A 11 -4.69 0.38 17.66
N THR A 12 -5.28 0.04 16.51
CA THR A 12 -5.75 -1.32 16.22
C THR A 12 -4.57 -2.26 15.97
N ASP A 13 -4.49 -3.41 16.62
CA ASP A 13 -3.55 -4.48 16.23
C ASP A 13 -4.07 -5.21 14.99
N VAL A 14 -3.59 -4.80 13.80
CA VAL A 14 -4.09 -5.33 12.53
C VAL A 14 -3.87 -6.83 12.37
N GLN A 15 -2.79 -7.38 12.95
CA GLN A 15 -2.48 -8.80 12.82
C GLN A 15 -3.45 -9.62 13.64
N TYR A 16 -3.68 -9.23 14.89
CA TYR A 16 -4.72 -9.83 15.72
C TYR A 16 -6.11 -9.67 15.06
N GLU A 17 -6.39 -8.48 14.54
CA GLU A 17 -7.65 -8.16 13.89
C GLU A 17 -7.96 -9.01 12.66
N LEU A 18 -6.96 -9.36 11.85
CA LEU A 18 -7.17 -10.22 10.69
C LEU A 18 -7.10 -11.71 11.03
N LEU A 19 -6.18 -12.12 11.90
CA LEU A 19 -5.89 -13.55 12.11
C LEU A 19 -6.85 -14.25 13.08
N SER A 20 -7.60 -13.52 13.92
CA SER A 20 -8.60 -14.16 14.77
C SER A 20 -9.95 -14.38 14.06
N ARG A 21 -10.11 -13.83 12.85
CA ARG A 21 -11.35 -13.89 12.04
C ARG A 21 -11.21 -15.06 11.07
N GLU A 22 -12.15 -16.01 11.11
CA GLU A 22 -12.01 -17.25 10.36
C GLU A 22 -11.78 -17.05 8.87
N THR A 23 -12.64 -16.27 8.20
CA THR A 23 -12.51 -16.01 6.76
C THR A 23 -11.22 -15.29 6.40
N ALA A 24 -10.82 -14.26 7.17
CA ALA A 24 -9.57 -13.54 6.91
C ALA A 24 -8.34 -14.42 7.17
N ARG A 25 -8.35 -15.18 8.25
CA ARG A 25 -7.30 -16.16 8.59
C ARG A 25 -7.15 -17.20 7.50
N GLU A 26 -8.24 -17.75 6.97
CA GLU A 26 -8.21 -18.73 5.89
C GLU A 26 -7.64 -18.14 4.60
N ALA A 27 -8.09 -16.95 4.21
CA ALA A 27 -7.56 -16.24 3.05
C ALA A 27 -6.05 -15.97 3.16
N LEU A 28 -5.53 -15.74 4.37
CA LEU A 28 -4.12 -15.47 4.64
C LEU A 28 -3.28 -16.72 4.96
N ALA A 29 -3.91 -17.88 5.15
CA ALA A 29 -3.26 -19.07 5.72
C ALA A 29 -2.15 -19.64 4.83
N THR A 30 -2.33 -19.56 3.51
CA THR A 30 -1.43 -20.14 2.50
C THR A 30 -0.21 -19.26 2.22
N TYR A 31 -0.22 -18.01 2.69
CA TYR A 31 0.84 -17.05 2.42
C TYR A 31 1.86 -16.98 3.55
N LYS A 32 3.11 -16.75 3.18
CA LYS A 32 4.13 -16.30 4.13
C LYS A 32 3.80 -14.87 4.55
N ARG A 33 3.78 -14.64 5.86
CA ARG A 33 3.45 -13.35 6.46
C ARG A 33 4.71 -12.57 6.82
N HIS A 34 4.61 -11.26 6.70
CA HIS A 34 5.64 -10.27 6.95
C HIS A 34 5.03 -9.07 7.69
N ALA A 35 5.86 -8.25 8.32
CA ALA A 35 5.46 -6.99 8.94
C ALA A 35 6.52 -5.94 8.59
N PRO A 36 6.50 -5.38 7.36
CA PRO A 36 7.53 -4.43 6.90
C PRO A 36 7.47 -3.09 7.64
N PHE A 37 6.32 -2.77 8.24
CA PHE A 37 6.11 -1.57 9.03
C PHE A 37 5.46 -1.93 10.37
N GLU A 38 5.58 -1.05 11.35
CA GLU A 38 4.82 -1.11 12.60
C GLU A 38 3.32 -1.20 12.27
N ASN A 39 2.62 -2.05 13.03
CA ASN A 39 1.19 -2.30 12.84
C ASN A 39 0.82 -2.67 11.39
N SER A 40 1.58 -3.56 10.77
CA SER A 40 1.29 -4.05 9.42
C SER A 40 1.22 -5.57 9.32
N LEU A 41 0.44 -6.06 8.35
CA LEU A 41 0.47 -7.45 7.88
C LEU A 41 0.70 -7.45 6.38
N ALA A 42 1.78 -8.08 5.92
CA ALA A 42 2.10 -8.20 4.52
C ALA A 42 2.25 -9.64 4.06
N VAL A 43 1.89 -9.90 2.81
CA VAL A 43 2.00 -11.20 2.15
C VAL A 43 2.47 -11.03 0.71
N ASP A 44 3.16 -12.05 0.20
CA ASP A 44 3.60 -12.09 -1.19
C ASP A 44 2.64 -12.94 -2.03
N THR A 45 2.08 -12.34 -3.08
CA THR A 45 1.26 -13.00 -4.09
C THR A 45 2.04 -13.16 -5.40
N VAL A 46 1.48 -13.95 -6.31
CA VAL A 46 2.13 -14.28 -7.59
C VAL A 46 1.99 -13.17 -8.64
N SER A 47 1.04 -12.25 -8.48
CA SER A 47 0.75 -11.18 -9.44
C SER A 47 -0.09 -10.05 -8.83
N LEU A 48 -0.14 -8.90 -9.51
CA LEU A 48 -1.06 -7.80 -9.22
C LEU A 48 -2.53 -8.26 -9.13
N GLY A 49 -2.94 -9.13 -10.05
CA GLY A 49 -4.29 -9.71 -10.03
C GLY A 49 -4.59 -10.52 -8.76
N ALA A 50 -3.65 -11.35 -8.32
CA ALA A 50 -3.82 -12.11 -7.08
C ALA A 50 -3.83 -11.19 -5.84
N ALA A 51 -3.01 -10.13 -5.85
CA ALA A 51 -3.01 -9.10 -4.82
C ALA A 51 -4.36 -8.38 -4.70
N VAL A 52 -4.92 -7.90 -5.81
CA VAL A 52 -6.23 -7.22 -5.82
C VAL A 52 -7.36 -8.18 -5.42
N SER A 53 -7.35 -9.42 -5.90
CA SER A 53 -8.32 -10.44 -5.50
C SER A 53 -8.29 -10.70 -3.98
N LEU A 54 -7.10 -10.86 -3.39
CA LEU A 54 -6.96 -11.02 -1.94
C LEU A 54 -7.54 -9.81 -1.18
N CYS A 55 -7.26 -8.59 -1.64
CA CYS A 55 -7.83 -7.39 -1.04
C CYS A 55 -9.37 -7.37 -1.13
N ASN A 56 -9.95 -7.88 -2.22
CA ASN A 56 -11.39 -8.00 -2.39
C ASN A 56 -12.01 -9.04 -1.45
N ASP A 57 -11.38 -10.21 -1.30
CA ASP A 57 -11.80 -11.25 -0.36
C ASP A 57 -11.77 -10.73 1.10
N LEU A 58 -10.79 -9.89 1.41
CA LEU A 58 -10.62 -9.29 2.74
C LEU A 58 -11.42 -7.99 2.94
N ASN A 59 -12.15 -7.49 1.93
CA ASN A 59 -12.64 -6.12 1.89
C ASN A 59 -13.45 -5.72 3.13
N TRP A 60 -14.31 -6.60 3.64
CA TRP A 60 -15.12 -6.33 4.82
C TRP A 60 -14.28 -6.05 6.09
N TYR A 61 -13.11 -6.67 6.20
CA TYR A 61 -12.16 -6.48 7.28
C TYR A 61 -11.26 -5.27 7.04
N LEU A 62 -10.83 -5.06 5.79
CA LEU A 62 -9.98 -3.93 5.43
C LEU A 62 -10.64 -2.61 5.81
N VAL A 63 -11.91 -2.41 5.42
CA VAL A 63 -12.64 -1.17 5.74
C VAL A 63 -12.87 -0.93 7.24
N ARG A 64 -12.60 -1.92 8.11
CA ARG A 64 -12.78 -1.83 9.56
C ARG A 64 -11.48 -1.64 10.33
N PHE A 65 -10.43 -2.32 9.90
CA PHE A 65 -9.22 -2.49 10.71
C PHE A 65 -7.95 -2.00 10.02
N VAL A 66 -8.03 -1.70 8.73
CA VAL A 66 -6.89 -1.32 7.90
C VAL A 66 -7.08 0.14 7.46
N ASP A 67 -6.11 0.99 7.76
CA ASP A 67 -6.11 2.36 7.27
C ASP A 67 -5.79 2.41 5.77
N ARG A 68 -4.77 1.65 5.36
CA ARG A 68 -4.32 1.60 3.96
C ARG A 68 -3.88 0.20 3.57
N ALA A 69 -4.22 -0.19 2.34
CA ALA A 69 -3.67 -1.36 1.68
C ALA A 69 -2.73 -0.89 0.57
N LEU A 70 -1.45 -1.21 0.72
CA LEU A 70 -0.39 -0.87 -0.23
C LEU A 70 0.02 -2.11 -1.01
N ILE A 71 0.23 -1.96 -2.31
CA ILE A 71 0.59 -3.07 -3.20
C ILE A 71 1.86 -2.70 -3.96
N ARG A 72 2.92 -3.51 -3.84
CA ARG A 72 4.15 -3.35 -4.64
C ARG A 72 4.23 -4.44 -5.67
N ASP A 73 4.15 -4.08 -6.94
CA ASP A 73 4.26 -5.00 -8.06
C ASP A 73 5.48 -4.65 -8.93
N PRO A 74 6.50 -5.52 -9.04
CA PRO A 74 7.70 -5.26 -9.82
C PRO A 74 7.48 -5.00 -11.31
N SER A 75 6.34 -5.42 -11.88
CA SER A 75 6.00 -5.09 -13.27
C SER A 75 5.52 -3.64 -13.47
N VAL A 76 5.14 -2.95 -12.38
CA VAL A 76 4.76 -1.53 -12.39
C VAL A 76 5.91 -0.67 -11.84
N SER A 77 6.46 -1.06 -10.69
CA SER A 77 7.64 -0.43 -10.10
C SER A 77 8.34 -1.39 -9.13
N GLU A 78 9.67 -1.44 -9.20
CA GLU A 78 10.47 -2.24 -8.28
C GLU A 78 10.54 -1.63 -6.87
N THR A 79 10.41 -0.31 -6.77
CA THR A 79 10.69 0.47 -5.55
C THR A 79 9.46 1.15 -4.97
N GLU A 80 8.44 1.44 -5.80
CA GLU A 80 7.28 2.23 -5.39
C GLU A 80 6.07 1.35 -5.14
N TRP A 81 5.30 1.73 -4.12
CA TRP A 81 4.03 1.08 -3.82
C TRP A 81 2.90 1.73 -4.60
N LEU A 82 1.78 1.02 -4.70
CA LEU A 82 0.52 1.49 -5.27
C LEU A 82 -0.52 1.50 -4.15
N THR A 83 -1.43 2.48 -4.16
CA THR A 83 -2.68 2.33 -3.41
C THR A 83 -3.50 1.18 -3.98
N ARG A 84 -4.38 0.59 -3.17
CA ARG A 84 -5.31 -0.44 -3.63
C ARG A 84 -6.14 0.02 -4.81
N ASP A 85 -6.60 1.27 -4.79
CA ASP A 85 -7.47 1.81 -5.84
C ASP A 85 -6.70 1.92 -7.16
N LEU A 86 -5.46 2.43 -7.13
CA LEU A 86 -4.61 2.48 -8.32
C LEU A 86 -4.25 1.09 -8.84
N ALA A 87 -3.89 0.16 -7.95
CA ALA A 87 -3.61 -1.23 -8.31
C ALA A 87 -4.82 -1.91 -8.97
N THR A 88 -6.03 -1.63 -8.47
CA THR A 88 -7.28 -2.13 -9.04
C THR A 88 -7.52 -1.56 -10.43
N ALA A 89 -7.38 -0.25 -10.61
CA ALA A 89 -7.55 0.41 -11.90
C ALA A 89 -6.56 -0.11 -12.96
N ILE A 90 -5.30 -0.34 -12.59
CA ILE A 90 -4.30 -0.96 -13.48
C ILE A 90 -4.72 -2.39 -13.85
N ARG A 91 -5.11 -3.20 -12.85
CA ARG A 91 -5.49 -4.59 -13.04
C ARG A 91 -6.73 -4.76 -13.91
N ASP A 92 -7.68 -3.85 -13.79
CA ASP A 92 -8.91 -3.84 -14.60
C ASP A 92 -8.67 -3.24 -16.01
N GLY A 93 -7.48 -2.67 -16.25
CA GLY A 93 -7.09 -2.10 -17.55
C GLY A 93 -7.57 -0.67 -17.79
N ASP A 94 -8.10 -0.02 -16.75
CA ASP A 94 -8.60 1.36 -16.82
C ASP A 94 -7.46 2.38 -16.87
N VAL A 95 -6.27 2.02 -16.36
CA VAL A 95 -5.08 2.86 -16.32
C VAL A 95 -3.87 2.05 -16.79
N ASP A 96 -3.09 2.63 -17.71
CA ASP A 96 -1.80 2.07 -18.14
C ASP A 96 -0.76 2.21 -17.00
N PRO A 97 -0.08 1.12 -16.57
CA PRO A 97 1.02 1.19 -15.60
C PRO A 97 2.05 2.29 -15.89
N GLU A 98 2.41 2.49 -17.16
CA GLU A 98 3.43 3.46 -17.59
C GLU A 98 2.96 4.90 -17.48
N ALA A 99 1.64 5.13 -17.50
CA ALA A 99 1.02 6.44 -17.32
C ALA A 99 0.83 6.82 -15.84
N THR A 100 1.39 6.05 -14.90
CA THR A 100 1.31 6.31 -13.46
C THR A 100 2.63 6.82 -12.88
N GLY A 101 2.59 7.33 -11.65
CA GLY A 101 3.80 7.73 -10.92
C GLY A 101 4.09 9.23 -10.92
N ASP A 102 3.24 10.04 -11.55
CA ASP A 102 3.27 11.50 -11.45
C ASP A 102 2.70 11.98 -10.11
N ARG A 103 1.63 11.36 -9.64
CA ARG A 103 0.96 11.69 -8.37
C ARG A 103 1.40 10.72 -7.28
N LEU A 104 2.03 11.26 -6.25
CA LEU A 104 2.68 10.48 -5.20
C LEU A 104 2.22 10.92 -3.82
N ALA A 105 2.08 9.96 -2.92
CA ALA A 105 2.09 10.15 -1.47
C ALA A 105 3.42 9.63 -0.93
N VAL A 106 4.23 10.53 -0.37
CA VAL A 106 5.53 10.21 0.22
C VAL A 106 5.35 10.12 1.72
N TYR A 107 5.45 8.91 2.27
CA TYR A 107 5.38 8.66 3.71
C TYR A 107 6.78 8.72 4.30
N GLY A 108 6.92 9.32 5.48
CA GLY A 108 8.12 9.15 6.28
C GLY A 108 8.09 7.82 7.04
N VAL A 109 9.27 7.32 7.39
CA VAL A 109 9.45 6.15 8.26
C VAL A 109 10.17 6.58 9.54
N ASP A 110 9.47 6.51 10.67
CA ASP A 110 10.00 6.81 12.01
C ASP A 110 10.15 5.50 12.79
N GLY A 111 11.38 5.00 12.91
CA GLY A 111 11.64 3.63 13.33
C GLY A 111 11.06 2.63 12.31
N ASP A 112 10.05 1.86 12.71
CA ASP A 112 9.32 0.97 11.79
C ASP A 112 7.97 1.56 11.35
N ARG A 113 7.57 2.72 11.88
CA ARG A 113 6.23 3.28 11.69
C ARG A 113 6.17 4.17 10.46
N LEU A 114 5.19 3.93 9.60
CA LEU A 114 4.80 4.90 8.56
C LEU A 114 4.07 6.08 9.20
N VAL A 115 4.60 7.28 8.98
CA VAL A 115 4.01 8.54 9.45
C VAL A 115 3.31 9.27 8.31
N GLU A 116 2.70 10.42 8.62
CA GLU A 116 1.83 11.17 7.73
C GLU A 116 2.45 11.40 6.35
N PRO A 117 1.70 11.19 5.26
CA PRO A 117 2.20 11.39 3.92
C PRO A 117 2.24 12.87 3.52
N MET A 118 3.19 13.20 2.65
CA MET A 118 3.19 14.41 1.86
C MET A 118 2.74 14.08 0.43
N TYR A 119 1.70 14.74 -0.07
CA TYR A 119 1.24 14.57 -1.45
C TYR A 119 2.00 15.48 -2.39
N VAL A 120 2.67 14.91 -3.39
CA VAL A 120 3.53 15.63 -4.32
C VAL A 120 3.41 15.15 -5.74
N THR A 121 3.67 16.07 -6.67
CA THR A 121 3.86 15.73 -8.08
C THR A 121 5.34 15.44 -8.33
N ARG A 122 5.63 14.32 -9.01
CA ARG A 122 6.98 14.03 -9.52
C ARG A 122 7.42 15.15 -10.45
N ARG A 123 8.68 15.56 -10.33
CA ARG A 123 9.24 16.60 -11.19
C ARG A 123 9.47 16.06 -12.61
N PRO A 124 9.50 16.94 -13.64
CA PRO A 124 9.75 16.53 -15.03
C PRO A 124 11.09 15.81 -15.26
N ASP A 125 12.07 15.99 -14.36
CA ASP A 125 13.36 15.29 -14.37
C ASP A 125 13.31 13.90 -13.72
N GLY A 126 12.12 13.45 -13.29
CA GLY A 126 11.88 12.16 -12.65
C GLY A 126 12.07 12.16 -11.13
N THR A 127 12.57 13.26 -10.54
CA THR A 127 12.84 13.33 -9.10
C THR A 127 11.56 13.53 -8.28
N VAL A 128 11.54 12.94 -7.09
CA VAL A 128 10.46 13.11 -6.11
C VAL A 128 10.88 14.20 -5.12
N PRO A 129 10.03 15.19 -4.82
CA PRO A 129 10.33 16.18 -3.77
C PRO A 129 10.63 15.51 -2.42
N ASP A 130 11.62 16.03 -1.70
CA ASP A 130 12.03 15.51 -0.40
C ASP A 130 10.92 15.67 0.64
N TYR A 131 10.78 14.67 1.51
CA TYR A 131 9.85 14.71 2.63
C TYR A 131 10.32 15.71 3.70
N ASP A 132 9.48 16.69 4.03
CA ASP A 132 9.84 17.79 4.94
C ASP A 132 8.88 18.01 6.11
N LEU A 133 7.90 17.12 6.32
CA LEU A 133 6.93 17.25 7.43
C LEU A 133 7.57 16.99 8.81
N ARG A 134 8.62 16.16 8.87
CA ARG A 134 9.45 15.90 10.06
C ARG A 134 10.75 15.18 9.67
N ALA A 135 11.68 15.10 10.61
CA ALA A 135 12.88 14.27 10.46
C ALA A 135 12.49 12.79 10.54
N VAL A 136 12.90 12.01 9.54
CA VAL A 136 12.67 10.57 9.41
C VAL A 136 13.92 9.91 8.89
N GLU A 137 14.07 8.60 9.13
CA GLU A 137 15.24 7.83 8.70
C GLU A 137 15.15 7.47 7.21
N GLU A 138 13.93 7.14 6.77
CA GLU A 138 13.65 6.71 5.40
C GLU A 138 12.29 7.25 4.93
N THR A 139 12.03 7.11 3.62
CA THR A 139 10.75 7.47 3.01
C THR A 139 10.22 6.33 2.16
N VAL A 140 8.90 6.17 2.15
CA VAL A 140 8.18 5.24 1.28
C VAL A 140 7.31 6.00 0.30
N THR A 141 7.58 5.81 -0.98
CA THR A 141 6.82 6.43 -2.06
C THR A 141 5.66 5.53 -2.49
N VAL A 142 4.46 6.09 -2.50
CA VAL A 142 3.23 5.43 -2.92
C VAL A 142 2.63 6.20 -4.10
N ARG A 143 2.40 5.54 -5.22
CA ARG A 143 1.61 6.07 -6.34
C ARG A 143 0.13 6.05 -5.98
N VAL A 144 -0.54 7.17 -6.21
CA VAL A 144 -1.96 7.36 -5.86
C VAL A 144 -2.78 7.68 -7.11
N THR A 145 -4.09 7.44 -7.03
CA THR A 145 -5.04 7.90 -8.04
C THR A 145 -5.19 9.43 -8.00
N GLY A 146 -5.80 10.02 -9.04
CA GLY A 146 -6.16 11.45 -9.03
C GLY A 146 -7.07 11.84 -7.86
N PRO A 147 -8.20 11.14 -7.64
CA PRO A 147 -9.09 11.42 -6.52
C PRO A 147 -8.41 11.31 -5.14
N GLU A 148 -7.53 10.32 -4.94
CA GLU A 148 -6.77 10.21 -3.68
C GLU A 148 -5.79 11.38 -3.51
N PHE A 149 -5.13 11.81 -4.59
CA PHE A 149 -4.23 12.95 -4.57
C PHE A 149 -4.94 14.27 -4.24
N ASP A 150 -6.12 14.48 -4.82
CA ASP A 150 -6.91 15.71 -4.62
C ASP A 150 -7.58 15.77 -3.24
N ALA A 151 -7.73 14.62 -2.56
CA ALA A 151 -8.32 14.53 -1.22
C ALA A 151 -7.31 14.65 -0.07
N GLY A 152 -6.01 14.54 -0.38
CA GLY A 152 -4.90 14.67 0.56
C GLY A 152 -4.58 16.11 0.93
#